data_AF-A0A1Q7PXR2-F1
#
_entry.id   AF-A0A1Q7PXR2-F1
#
_cell.length_a   1.000
_cell.length_b   1.000
_cell.length_c   1.000
_cell.angle_alpha   90.00
_cell.angle_beta   90.00
_cell.angle_gamma   90.00
#
_symmetry.space_group_name_H-M   'P 1'
#
loop_
_entity.id
_entity.type
_entity.pdbx_description
1 polymer ?
#
loop_
_entity_poly.entity_id
_entity_poly.type
_entity_poly.pdbx_seq_one_letter_code
_entity_poly.pdbx_strand_id
1 'polypeptide(L)' 'MVLVLRLGELKKMGLIKPVVIQSKPRLVRWELTKMGRDTIPTLMSSAHSEQDGTRKPCLRTGRDTRWMNSSHK' A
#
# COMPACT_ATOMS: atom_id res chain seq x y z
N MET A 1 -9.64 12.80 -18.85
CA MET A 1 -10.76 11.82 -19.00
C MET A 1 -10.56 10.50 -18.25
N VAL A 2 -9.35 10.14 -17.81
CA VAL A 2 -9.09 8.80 -17.20
C VAL A 2 -9.79 8.58 -15.84
N LEU A 3 -9.90 9.62 -15.02
CA LEU A 3 -10.43 9.50 -13.65
C LEU A 3 -11.91 9.08 -13.63
N VAL A 4 -12.73 9.64 -14.52
CA VAL A 4 -14.17 9.32 -14.62
C VAL A 4 -14.39 7.86 -15.01
N LEU A 5 -13.57 7.35 -15.95
CA LEU A 5 -13.64 5.97 -16.38
C LEU A 5 -13.27 5.01 -15.25
N ARG A 6 -12.17 5.28 -14.53
CA ARG A 6 -11.73 4.45 -13.40
C ARG A 6 -12.73 4.46 -12.24
N LEU A 7 -13.30 5.61 -11.91
CA LEU A 7 -14.37 5.70 -10.91
C LEU A 7 -15.61 4.89 -11.34
N GLY A 8 -15.94 4.91 -12.64
CA GLY A 8 -17.00 4.09 -13.21
C GLY A 8 -16.73 2.59 -13.07
N GLU A 9 -15.52 2.14 -13.38
CA GLU A 9 -15.10 0.73 -13.23
C GLU A 9 -15.11 0.27 -11.78
N LEU A 10 -14.51 1.04 -10.87
CA LEU A 10 -14.48 0.72 -9.43
C LEU A 10 -15.89 0.67 -8.83
N LYS A 11 -16.79 1.53 -9.30
CA LYS A 11 -18.21 1.48 -8.93
C LYS A 11 -18.87 0.22 -9.45
N LYS A 12 -18.67 -0.15 -10.73
CA LYS A 12 -19.22 -1.38 -11.33
C LYS A 12 -18.73 -2.63 -10.60
N MET A 13 -17.48 -2.64 -10.15
CA MET A 13 -16.91 -3.71 -9.34
C MET A 13 -17.41 -3.71 -7.89
N GLY A 14 -18.18 -2.71 -7.46
CA GLY A 14 -18.71 -2.63 -6.10
C GLY A 14 -17.68 -2.22 -5.04
N LEU A 15 -16.51 -1.73 -5.43
CA LEU A 15 -15.43 -1.31 -4.50
C LEU A 15 -15.68 0.09 -3.92
N ILE A 16 -16.33 0.96 -4.70
CA ILE A 16 -16.71 2.30 -4.27
C ILE A 16 -18.19 2.58 -4.56
N LYS A 17 -18.77 3.49 -3.78
CA LYS A 17 -20.13 4.00 -3.99
C LYS A 17 -20.14 5.54 -4.01
N PRO A 18 -20.95 6.15 -4.87
CA PRO A 18 -21.16 7.60 -4.84
C PRO A 18 -22.18 7.96 -3.75
N VAL A 19 -21.84 8.93 -2.91
CA VAL A 19 -22.75 9.59 -1.97
C VAL A 19 -22.97 11.00 -2.46
N VAL A 20 -24.21 11.33 -2.81
CA VAL A 20 -24.58 12.67 -3.28
C VAL A 20 -24.63 13.60 -2.07
N ILE A 21 -23.76 14.60 -2.05
CA ILE A 21 -23.71 15.63 -1.01
C ILE A 21 -24.61 16.81 -1.40
N GLN A 22 -24.59 17.18 -2.68
CA GLN A 22 -25.40 18.27 -3.22
C GLN A 22 -25.94 17.88 -4.59
N SER A 23 -27.21 18.20 -4.84
CA SER A 23 -27.86 17.87 -6.11
C SER A 23 -27.59 18.89 -7.21
N LYS A 24 -27.47 20.18 -6.88
CA LYS A 24 -27.24 21.29 -7.83
C LYS A 24 -26.36 22.40 -7.21
N PRO A 25 -25.15 22.67 -7.76
CA PRO A 25 -24.43 21.80 -8.70
C PRO A 25 -24.19 20.41 -8.09
N ARG A 26 -24.08 19.38 -8.93
CA ARG A 26 -23.99 18.00 -8.46
C ARG A 26 -22.62 17.74 -7.82
N LEU A 27 -22.60 17.59 -6.50
CA LEU A 27 -21.42 17.24 -5.72
C LEU A 27 -21.57 15.82 -5.17
N VAL A 28 -20.55 14.99 -5.41
CA VAL A 28 -20.53 13.58 -5.03
C VAL A 28 -19.24 13.27 -4.31
N ARG A 29 -19.35 12.64 -3.14
CA ARG A 29 -18.22 12.00 -2.46
C ARG A 29 -18.21 10.52 -2.78
N TRP A 30 -17.03 9.99 -3.07
CA TRP A 30 -16.84 8.56 -3.26
C TRP A 30 -16.44 7.92 -1.94
N GLU A 31 -17.13 6.85 -1.56
CA GLU A 31 -16.83 6.09 -0.35
C GLU A 31 -16.48 4.65 -0.70
N LEU A 32 -15.53 4.08 0.04
CA LEU A 32 -15.24 2.65 -0.03
C LEU A 32 -16.41 1.84 0.54
N THR A 33 -16.80 0.80 -0.19
CA THR A 33 -17.68 -0.24 0.35
C THR A 33 -16.90 -1.13 1.33
N LYS A 34 -17.58 -2.06 1.99
CA LYS A 34 -16.93 -3.06 2.84
C LYS A 34 -15.85 -3.83 2.05
N MET A 35 -16.23 -4.38 0.91
CA MET A 35 -15.33 -5.06 -0.02
C MET A 35 -14.18 -4.18 -0.50
N GLY A 36 -14.45 -2.89 -0.78
CA GLY A 36 -13.41 -1.92 -1.13
C GLY A 36 -12.35 -1.76 -0.04
N ARG A 37 -12.74 -1.74 1.23
CA ARG A 37 -11.79 -1.68 2.36
C ARG A 37 -11.00 -2.97 2.52
N ASP A 38 -11.67 -4.12 2.37
CA ASP A 38 -11.04 -5.45 2.48
C ASP A 38 -9.97 -5.68 1.40
N THR A 39 -10.04 -4.95 0.29
CA THR A 39 -9.07 -5.02 -0.82
C THR A 39 -7.79 -4.20 -0.54
N ILE A 40 -7.83 -3.21 0.36
CA ILE A 40 -6.70 -2.31 0.62
C ILE A 40 -5.46 -3.07 1.12
N PRO A 41 -5.52 -3.98 2.10
CA PRO A 41 -4.34 -4.71 2.57
C PRO A 41 -3.63 -5.48 1.45
N THR A 42 -4.38 -6.07 0.51
CA THR A 42 -3.85 -6.78 -0.67
C THR A 42 -3.16 -5.85 -1.67
N LEU A 43 -3.67 -4.63 -1.82
CA LEU A 43 -3.04 -3.61 -2.66
C LEU A 43 -1.79 -3.03 -2.00
N MET A 44 -1.82 -2.84 -0.68
CA MET A 44 -0.68 -2.33 0.07
C MET A 44 0.48 -3.34 0.10
N SER A 45 0.18 -4.63 0.26
CA SER A 45 1.22 -5.68 0.24
C SER A 45 1.92 -5.78 -1.13
N SER A 46 1.18 -5.63 -2.22
CA SER A 46 1.76 -5.57 -3.57
C SER A 46 2.54 -4.27 -3.81
N ALA A 47 2.09 -3.14 -3.28
CA ALA A 47 2.82 -1.87 -3.38
C ALA A 47 4.15 -1.86 -2.59
N HIS A 48 4.26 -2.66 -1.52
CA HIS A 48 5.53 -2.86 -0.80
C HIS A 48 6.50 -3.81 -1.50
N SER A 49 6.05 -4.55 -2.52
CA SER A 49 6.88 -5.52 -3.26
C SER A 49 7.83 -4.86 -4.27
N GLU A 50 7.62 -3.58 -4.60
CA GLU A 50 8.48 -2.83 -5.54
C GLU A 50 9.60 -2.02 -4.85
N GLN A 51 9.78 -2.14 -3.53
CA GLN A 51 10.94 -1.57 -2.84
C GLN A 51 11.58 -2.56 -1.85
N ASP A 52 12.15 -3.66 -2.35
CA ASP A 52 13.33 -4.24 -1.69
C ASP A 52 14.29 -4.86 -2.71
N GLY A 53 14.80 -3.99 -3.59
CA GLY A 53 16.02 -4.23 -4.36
C GLY A 53 17.29 -3.93 -3.57
N THR A 54 17.26 -3.93 -2.23
CA THR A 54 18.48 -3.76 -1.44
C THR A 54 19.14 -5.11 -1.26
N ARG A 55 19.99 -5.43 -2.24
CA ARG A 55 21.04 -6.45 -2.22
C ARG A 55 21.39 -6.92 -0.79
N LYS A 56 21.01 -8.15 -0.43
CA LYS A 56 21.70 -8.89 0.64
C LYS A 56 23.17 -9.05 0.20
N PRO A 57 24.19 -8.52 0.91
CA PRO A 57 25.54 -8.95 0.66
C PRO A 57 25.64 -10.40 1.12
N CYS A 58 25.83 -11.31 0.18
CA CYS A 58 26.18 -12.69 0.46
C CYS A 58 27.44 -12.71 1.33
N LEU A 59 27.36 -13.33 2.49
CA LEU A 59 28.51 -13.74 3.30
C LEU A 59 29.45 -14.60 2.44
N ARG A 60 30.70 -14.16 2.25
CA ARG A 60 31.82 -15.07 2.00
C ARG A 60 33.15 -14.52 2.53
N THR A 61 33.54 -15.14 3.64
CA THR A 61 34.90 -15.51 4.09
C THR A 61 35.92 -14.44 4.46
N GLY A 62 36.38 -14.50 5.71
CA GLY A 62 37.77 -14.21 6.07
C GLY A 62 37.95 -13.56 7.44
N ARG A 63 38.26 -14.38 8.48
CA ARG A 63 38.93 -14.03 9.75
C ARG A 63 38.68 -12.61 10.30
N ASP A 64 37.81 -12.50 11.30
CA ASP A 64 38.15 -11.75 12.52
C ASP A 64 37.13 -12.06 13.63
N THR A 65 37.47 -13.01 14.50
CA THR A 65 36.85 -13.13 15.81
C THR A 65 37.52 -12.12 16.73
N ARG A 66 36.88 -10.97 16.96
CA ARG A 66 37.17 -10.16 18.14
C ARG A 66 35.88 -9.76 18.84
N TRP A 67 35.44 -10.66 19.71
CA TRP A 67 34.58 -10.31 20.84
C TRP A 67 35.37 -9.36 21.75
N MET A 68 34.85 -8.16 21.98
CA MET A 68 35.24 -7.38 23.15
C MET A 68 33.97 -7.11 23.95
N ASN A 69 33.68 -8.03 24.87
CA ASN A 69 32.95 -7.70 26.09
C ASN A 69 33.90 -6.86 26.95
N SER A 70 33.49 -5.66 27.34
CA SER A 70 34.13 -4.97 28.45
C SER A 70 33.05 -4.49 29.41
N SER A 71 32.80 -5.33 30.41
CA SER A 71 32.25 -4.90 31.70
C SER A 71 33.32 -4.16 32.51
N HIS A 72 32.85 -3.41 33.51
CA HIS A 72 33.53 -2.71 34.61
C HIS A 72 33.97 -1.25 34.37
N LYS A 73 33.18 -0.33 34.93
CA LYS A 73 33.45 0.16 36.30
C LYS A 73 32.16 0.58 37.01
#